data_AF-B3Q5A9-F1
#
_entry.id   AF-B3Q5A9-F1
#
_cell.length_a   1.000
_cell.length_b   1.000
_cell.length_c   1.000
_cell.angle_alpha   90.00
_cell.angle_beta   90.00
_cell.angle_gamma   90.00
#
_symmetry.space_group_name_H-M   'P 1'
#
loop_
_entity.id
_entity.type
_entity.pdbx_description
1 polymer ?
#
loop_
_entity_poly.entity_id
_entity_poly.type
_entity_poly.pdbx_seq_one_letter_code
_entity_poly.pdbx_strand_id
1 'polypeptide(L)'
;MRIVPREKFVDPGFEEFAYEDAPLSIGDGQTISQPFIVALMIEKADLEADDKVLEVGTGSGYASALVSRIARHVYSVERHERLALQARERFERLGYGNIDVRVGDGSKGWAKAAPFDAIIVSAGAPEVPTALKEQLDLGGRLIIPVGRNDEQRLKRITRTGATTFAEEDLGGVLFVPLIGEDAWTAAHPMYTATAPSSRTEETSSKLISAAAEEFSSVDDKSFAVLFDRFADSRIVLLGESTHGTAEFYETRAAISRHFIEHYGFNLIAVEADWPDAAAIDRWLNGQAPGDGQPFRRFPKWMWRNLEFSRFVGWMKKENERRKASHKDPVRFYGLDLYNMSGSIRSVLDYLETISPETAKIARERYGCLSPWQSNPATYGRAVLTEAYRSCEDAVLKQCTELLARSLDDAASGKDDFLNAVQSARLLAAAERYYRVMYYGGAQAWNLRDTYMADTVEHLLDFHGPAAKIIIWAHNSHIGDARYTDMATARDELSLGQLCRQRFDEITSLIGLGTHCGEVIAADDWDGRAEKKQMNPSLPQSCERLCHEAAKPRFLLDLRADEELHASLVEQRLQRFIGVIYRPKTERLSHYMSTSLSRQYDAFIWFDETHALSPLDAPQSSKGDPETFPFGF
;
A
#
# COMPACT_ATOMS: atom_id res chain seq x y z
N MET A 1 5.75 23.92 -13.51
CA MET A 1 4.59 23.13 -13.01
C MET A 1 3.28 23.92 -13.01
N ARG A 2 3.07 24.97 -12.18
CA ARG A 2 1.76 25.66 -12.00
C ARG A 2 1.09 26.25 -13.26
N ILE A 3 1.85 26.53 -14.31
CA ILE A 3 1.36 27.18 -15.54
C ILE A 3 0.75 26.17 -16.52
N VAL A 4 1.23 24.93 -16.52
CA VAL A 4 0.81 23.91 -17.49
C VAL A 4 -0.31 23.08 -16.86
N PRO A 5 -1.55 23.15 -17.38
CA PRO A 5 -2.71 22.49 -16.79
C PRO A 5 -2.65 20.98 -17.07
N ARG A 6 -2.11 20.21 -16.11
CA ARG A 6 -1.84 18.77 -16.28
C ARG A 6 -3.12 17.98 -16.64
N GLU A 7 -4.28 18.41 -16.17
CA GLU A 7 -5.59 17.84 -16.49
C GLU A 7 -5.95 17.91 -17.98
N LYS A 8 -5.27 18.74 -18.77
CA LYS A 8 -5.45 18.77 -20.24
C LYS A 8 -4.58 17.73 -20.98
N PHE A 9 -3.68 17.06 -20.26
CA PHE A 9 -2.71 16.08 -20.76
C PHE A 9 -2.99 14.65 -20.29
N VAL A 10 -4.17 14.41 -19.73
CA VAL A 10 -4.64 13.08 -19.36
C VAL A 10 -5.83 12.70 -20.24
N ASP A 11 -6.15 11.40 -20.30
CA ASP A 11 -7.34 10.94 -21.00
C ASP A 11 -8.63 11.36 -20.25
N PRO A 12 -9.76 11.54 -20.96
CA PRO A 12 -11.03 11.90 -20.32
C PRO A 12 -11.42 10.94 -19.19
N GLY A 13 -11.78 11.49 -18.04
CA GLY A 13 -12.08 10.75 -16.81
C GLY A 13 -10.90 10.67 -15.82
N PHE A 14 -9.71 11.15 -16.19
CA PHE A 14 -8.55 11.24 -15.29
C PHE A 14 -8.25 12.66 -14.79
N GLU A 15 -9.06 13.67 -15.16
CA GLU A 15 -8.79 15.08 -14.84
C GLU A 15 -8.68 15.35 -13.34
N GLU A 16 -9.47 14.65 -12.54
CA GLU A 16 -9.51 14.78 -11.07
C GLU A 16 -8.23 14.24 -10.41
N PHE A 17 -7.62 13.22 -11.02
CA PHE A 17 -6.36 12.59 -10.58
C PHE A 17 -5.12 13.28 -11.15
N ALA A 18 -5.29 14.25 -12.05
CA ALA A 18 -4.19 14.84 -12.80
C ALA A 18 -3.09 15.43 -11.92
N TYR A 19 -3.41 15.82 -10.67
CA TYR A 19 -2.48 16.41 -9.72
C TYR A 19 -2.06 15.48 -8.57
N GLU A 20 -2.53 14.23 -8.58
CA GLU A 20 -1.98 13.20 -7.69
C GLU A 20 -0.52 12.92 -8.07
N ASP A 21 0.31 12.64 -7.08
CA ASP A 21 1.71 12.28 -7.33
C ASP A 21 1.86 10.82 -7.75
N ALA A 22 1.16 10.45 -8.83
CA ALA A 22 1.12 9.10 -9.39
C ALA A 22 1.15 9.14 -10.93
N PRO A 23 1.64 8.07 -11.59
CA PRO A 23 1.53 7.94 -13.03
C PRO A 23 0.08 7.65 -13.44
N LEU A 24 -0.34 8.16 -14.61
CA LEU A 24 -1.68 7.89 -15.16
C LEU A 24 -1.57 7.29 -16.57
N SER A 25 -2.52 6.44 -16.97
CA SER A 25 -2.53 5.89 -18.33
C SER A 25 -2.87 6.98 -19.36
N ILE A 26 -2.25 6.88 -20.53
CA ILE A 26 -2.50 7.76 -21.69
C ILE A 26 -2.78 6.95 -22.98
N GLY A 27 -3.10 5.66 -22.80
CA GLY A 27 -3.30 4.69 -23.89
C GLY A 27 -2.00 4.14 -24.50
N ASP A 28 -2.13 3.19 -25.43
CA ASP A 28 -1.03 2.44 -26.08
C ASP A 28 -0.05 1.77 -25.10
N GLY A 29 -0.53 1.42 -23.90
CA GLY A 29 0.28 0.85 -22.82
C GLY A 29 1.27 1.84 -22.21
N GLN A 30 1.14 3.14 -22.49
CA GLN A 30 2.00 4.20 -21.99
C GLN A 30 1.37 4.90 -20.78
N THR A 31 2.21 5.56 -19.98
CA THR A 31 1.78 6.38 -18.85
C THR A 31 2.36 7.79 -18.92
N ILE A 32 1.61 8.78 -18.45
CA ILE A 32 2.17 10.07 -18.05
C ILE A 32 2.82 9.88 -16.67
N SER A 33 4.11 10.15 -16.55
CA SER A 33 4.87 9.99 -15.30
C SER A 33 4.31 10.86 -14.18
N GLN A 34 4.48 10.44 -12.92
CA GLN A 34 4.05 11.21 -11.76
C GLN A 34 4.68 12.62 -11.73
N PRO A 35 3.94 13.65 -11.27
CA PRO A 35 4.41 15.04 -11.17
C PRO A 35 5.80 15.21 -10.55
N PHE A 36 6.11 14.51 -9.46
CA PHE A 36 7.41 14.60 -8.77
C PHE A 36 8.57 14.21 -9.70
N ILE A 37 8.47 13.07 -10.38
CA ILE A 37 9.53 12.58 -11.26
C ILE A 37 9.73 13.51 -12.46
N VAL A 38 8.65 14.03 -13.05
CA VAL A 38 8.74 15.03 -14.13
C VAL A 38 9.46 16.30 -13.64
N ALA A 39 9.12 16.78 -12.45
CA ALA A 39 9.77 17.95 -11.87
C ALA A 39 11.26 17.70 -11.57
N LEU A 40 11.60 16.54 -11.00
CA LEU A 40 12.96 16.12 -10.71
C LEU A 40 13.81 16.06 -12.00
N MET A 41 13.29 15.44 -13.07
CA MET A 41 14.01 15.35 -14.34
C MET A 41 14.28 16.73 -14.96
N ILE A 42 13.29 17.63 -14.91
CA ILE A 42 13.44 19.01 -15.40
C ILE A 42 14.42 19.80 -14.54
N GLU A 43 14.35 19.68 -13.22
CA GLU A 43 15.29 20.32 -12.28
C GLU A 43 16.73 19.86 -12.54
N LYS A 44 16.95 18.55 -12.71
CA LYS A 44 18.29 17.98 -12.92
C LYS A 44 18.84 18.23 -14.32
N ALA A 45 17.97 18.49 -15.30
CA ALA A 45 18.37 18.97 -16.62
C ALA A 45 18.94 20.40 -16.58
N ASP A 46 18.63 21.17 -15.52
CA ASP A 46 19.16 22.51 -15.25
C ASP A 46 18.96 23.48 -16.44
N LEU A 47 17.72 23.52 -16.94
CA LEU A 47 17.36 24.21 -18.19
C LEU A 47 17.41 25.74 -18.09
N GLU A 48 17.92 26.38 -19.13
CA GLU A 48 17.93 27.83 -19.32
C GLU A 48 17.01 28.31 -20.46
N ALA A 49 16.76 29.63 -20.51
CA ALA A 49 15.81 30.25 -21.42
C ALA A 49 16.16 30.08 -22.91
N ASP A 50 17.45 29.98 -23.24
CA ASP A 50 17.94 29.88 -24.61
C ASP A 50 18.13 28.43 -25.09
N ASP A 51 17.90 27.45 -24.21
CA ASP A 51 18.17 26.04 -24.46
C ASP A 51 17.34 25.47 -25.60
N LYS A 52 17.98 24.58 -26.35
CA LYS A 52 17.37 23.68 -27.32
C LYS A 52 17.30 22.28 -26.72
N VAL A 53 16.09 21.80 -26.47
CA VAL A 53 15.85 20.55 -25.74
C VAL A 53 15.30 19.47 -26.65
N LEU A 54 15.80 18.24 -26.52
CA LEU A 54 15.19 17.04 -27.08
C LEU A 54 14.46 16.25 -25.99
N GLU A 55 13.16 15.99 -26.18
CA GLU A 55 12.42 15.01 -25.42
C GLU A 55 12.31 13.70 -26.22
N VAL A 56 12.61 12.57 -25.58
CA VAL A 56 12.40 11.24 -26.14
C VAL A 56 11.28 10.55 -25.36
N GLY A 57 10.19 10.23 -26.06
CA GLY A 57 8.93 9.74 -25.48
C GLY A 57 7.96 10.87 -25.20
N THR A 58 7.30 11.40 -26.24
CA THR A 58 6.32 12.49 -26.10
C THR A 58 5.17 12.10 -25.16
N GLY A 59 4.66 10.87 -25.28
CA GLY A 59 3.51 10.41 -24.51
C GLY A 59 2.33 11.36 -24.65
N SER A 60 1.85 11.91 -23.53
CA SER A 60 0.78 12.91 -23.55
C SER A 60 1.24 14.32 -23.94
N GLY A 61 2.54 14.57 -23.95
CA GLY A 61 3.13 15.88 -24.19
C GLY A 61 3.24 16.78 -22.97
N TYR A 62 2.89 16.30 -21.76
CA TYR A 62 2.94 17.14 -20.55
C TYR A 62 4.35 17.62 -20.22
N ALA A 63 5.36 16.74 -20.27
CA ALA A 63 6.75 17.11 -20.00
C ALA A 63 7.27 18.09 -21.07
N SER A 64 7.08 17.78 -22.35
CA SER A 64 7.27 18.73 -23.47
C SER A 64 6.66 20.12 -23.20
N ALA A 65 5.40 20.20 -22.78
CA ALA A 65 4.73 21.48 -22.49
C ALA A 65 5.35 22.23 -21.30
N LEU A 66 5.85 21.52 -20.29
CA LEU A 66 6.56 22.14 -19.17
C LEU A 66 7.92 22.68 -19.58
N VAL A 67 8.69 21.87 -20.32
CA VAL A 67 10.01 22.24 -20.84
C VAL A 67 9.89 23.45 -21.77
N SER A 68 8.86 23.53 -22.60
CA SER A 68 8.65 24.65 -23.53
C SER A 68 8.33 25.98 -22.85
N ARG A 69 7.98 25.97 -21.55
CA ARG A 69 7.81 27.18 -20.72
C ARG A 69 9.11 27.66 -20.08
N ILE A 70 10.18 26.87 -20.20
CA ILE A 70 11.50 27.17 -19.63
C ILE A 70 12.50 27.43 -20.76
N ALA A 71 12.57 26.52 -21.74
CA ALA A 71 13.54 26.53 -22.82
C ALA A 71 13.03 27.24 -24.09
N ARG A 72 13.96 27.64 -24.98
CA ARG A 72 13.65 28.32 -26.24
C ARG A 72 12.80 27.44 -27.16
N HIS A 73 13.21 26.19 -27.35
CA HIS A 73 12.54 25.27 -28.29
C HIS A 73 12.67 23.81 -27.87
N VAL A 74 11.59 23.04 -28.04
CA VAL A 74 11.53 21.61 -27.72
C VAL A 74 11.34 20.80 -29.00
N TYR A 75 12.21 19.82 -29.21
CA TYR A 75 12.03 18.78 -30.21
C TYR A 75 11.61 17.51 -29.47
N SER A 76 10.51 16.88 -29.86
CA SER A 76 9.98 15.71 -29.18
C SER A 76 9.79 14.55 -30.15
N VAL A 77 10.28 13.36 -29.78
CA VAL A 77 10.17 12.14 -30.60
C VAL A 77 9.29 11.11 -29.90
N GLU A 78 8.31 10.59 -30.63
CA GLU A 78 7.39 9.55 -30.15
C GLU A 78 7.33 8.40 -31.13
N ARG A 79 7.36 7.16 -30.65
CA ARG A 79 7.27 5.96 -31.49
C ARG A 79 5.83 5.67 -31.91
N HIS A 80 4.87 5.96 -31.03
CA HIS A 80 3.45 5.71 -31.26
C HIS A 80 2.83 6.85 -32.04
N GLU A 81 2.55 6.61 -33.33
CA GLU A 81 1.95 7.61 -34.22
C GLU A 81 0.68 8.25 -33.63
N ARG A 82 -0.18 7.45 -32.99
CA ARG A 82 -1.41 7.94 -32.34
C ARG A 82 -1.13 8.96 -31.24
N LEU A 83 -0.20 8.66 -30.31
CA LEU A 83 0.17 9.56 -29.23
C LEU A 83 0.83 10.84 -29.75
N ALA A 84 1.71 10.71 -30.75
CA ALA A 84 2.37 11.85 -31.38
C ALA A 84 1.36 12.83 -32.01
N LEU A 85 0.37 12.31 -32.73
CA LEU A 85 -0.70 13.12 -33.34
C LEU A 85 -1.57 13.79 -32.27
N GLN A 86 -1.98 13.05 -31.24
CA GLN A 86 -2.76 13.60 -30.12
C GLN A 86 -2.00 14.69 -29.35
N ALA A 87 -0.69 14.51 -29.14
CA ALA A 87 0.15 15.51 -28.51
C ALA A 87 0.23 16.79 -29.36
N ARG A 88 0.41 16.68 -30.69
CA ARG A 88 0.41 17.84 -31.62
C ARG A 88 -0.92 18.60 -31.55
N GLU A 89 -2.04 17.90 -31.68
CA GLU A 89 -3.37 18.53 -31.59
C GLU A 89 -3.57 19.23 -30.24
N ARG A 90 -3.11 18.61 -29.15
CA ARG A 90 -3.16 19.19 -27.81
C ARG A 90 -2.29 20.44 -27.70
N PHE A 91 -1.08 20.43 -28.26
CA PHE A 91 -0.19 21.59 -28.28
C PHE A 91 -0.77 22.76 -29.05
N GLU A 92 -1.31 22.52 -30.25
CA GLU A 92 -2.00 23.54 -31.05
C GLU A 92 -3.19 24.14 -30.28
N ARG A 93 -4.05 23.28 -29.72
CA ARG A 93 -5.23 23.70 -28.97
C ARG A 93 -4.90 24.51 -27.72
N LEU A 94 -3.80 24.19 -27.04
CA LEU A 94 -3.36 24.85 -25.81
C LEU A 94 -2.35 26.00 -26.05
N GLY A 95 -1.98 26.26 -27.30
CA GLY A 95 -1.11 27.38 -27.67
C GLY A 95 0.38 27.19 -27.39
N TYR A 96 0.90 25.96 -27.47
CA TYR A 96 2.34 25.68 -27.38
C TYR A 96 2.97 25.71 -28.77
N GLY A 97 3.53 26.85 -29.15
CA GLY A 97 4.08 27.08 -30.51
C GLY A 97 5.56 26.77 -30.71
N ASN A 98 6.29 26.42 -29.65
CA ASN A 98 7.73 26.14 -29.67
C ASN A 98 8.06 24.66 -29.42
N ILE A 99 7.17 23.75 -29.85
CA ILE A 99 7.32 22.30 -29.71
C ILE A 99 7.15 21.64 -31.08
N ASP A 100 8.20 20.98 -31.57
CA ASP A 100 8.15 20.15 -32.78
C ASP A 100 8.06 18.67 -32.40
N VAL A 101 6.96 17.99 -32.73
CA VAL A 101 6.80 16.55 -32.49
C VAL A 101 7.09 15.77 -33.75
N ARG A 102 7.79 14.63 -33.68
CA ARG A 102 8.02 13.70 -34.80
C ARG A 102 7.75 12.26 -34.40
N VAL A 103 7.07 11.52 -35.27
CA VAL A 103 6.95 10.07 -35.16
C VAL A 103 8.28 9.42 -35.55
N GLY A 104 8.88 8.62 -34.68
CA GLY A 104 10.11 7.90 -35.00
C GLY A 104 10.76 7.21 -33.83
N ASP A 105 11.90 6.57 -34.11
CA ASP A 105 12.74 5.94 -33.11
C ASP A 105 13.49 7.00 -32.29
N GLY A 106 13.09 7.13 -31.02
CA GLY A 106 13.67 8.07 -30.08
C GLY A 106 15.08 7.70 -29.60
N SER A 107 15.47 6.42 -29.67
CA SER A 107 16.83 5.99 -29.30
C SER A 107 17.91 6.59 -30.20
N LYS A 108 17.54 6.92 -31.45
CA LYS A 108 18.40 7.61 -32.44
C LYS A 108 18.39 9.13 -32.30
N GLY A 109 17.61 9.68 -31.38
CA GLY A 109 17.42 11.12 -31.22
C GLY A 109 16.90 11.82 -32.48
N TRP A 110 17.33 13.06 -32.69
CA TRP A 110 16.93 13.90 -33.83
C TRP A 110 18.14 14.60 -34.45
N ALA A 111 18.96 13.84 -35.18
CA ALA A 111 20.21 14.32 -35.77
C ALA A 111 20.09 15.61 -36.60
N LYS A 112 18.98 15.80 -37.34
CA LYS A 112 18.75 17.03 -38.14
C LYS A 112 18.60 18.31 -37.30
N ALA A 113 18.28 18.17 -36.01
CA ALA A 113 18.09 19.26 -35.07
C ALA A 113 19.18 19.29 -33.98
N ALA A 114 20.10 18.33 -33.95
CA ALA A 114 21.27 18.38 -33.07
C ALA A 114 22.20 19.57 -33.43
N PRO A 115 23.04 20.04 -32.50
CA PRO A 115 23.18 19.59 -31.11
C PRO A 115 22.07 20.14 -30.18
N PHE A 116 21.94 19.54 -28.99
CA PHE A 116 20.98 19.90 -27.93
C PHE A 116 21.69 20.27 -26.63
N ASP A 117 21.19 21.30 -25.95
CA ASP A 117 21.66 21.73 -24.63
C ASP A 117 21.18 20.75 -23.53
N ALA A 118 20.00 20.17 -23.72
CA ALA A 118 19.51 19.09 -22.88
C ALA A 118 18.74 18.03 -23.67
N ILE A 119 18.82 16.79 -23.19
CA ILE A 119 18.01 15.67 -23.67
C ILE A 119 17.32 15.04 -22.46
N ILE A 120 16.01 14.89 -22.52
CA ILE A 120 15.20 14.27 -21.46
C ILE A 120 14.51 13.05 -22.05
N VAL A 121 14.77 11.87 -21.47
CA VAL A 121 14.22 10.60 -21.94
C VAL A 121 13.20 10.08 -20.94
N SER A 122 11.94 10.01 -21.37
CA SER A 122 10.80 9.57 -20.56
C SER A 122 10.51 8.07 -20.73
N ALA A 123 11.56 7.27 -20.97
CA ALA A 123 11.49 5.82 -21.14
C ALA A 123 12.83 5.16 -20.74
N GLY A 124 12.78 3.98 -20.14
CA GLY A 124 13.96 3.28 -19.59
C GLY A 124 14.76 2.52 -20.65
N ALA A 125 16.05 2.79 -20.76
CA ALA A 125 16.95 2.15 -21.71
C ALA A 125 17.83 1.06 -21.04
N PRO A 126 18.29 0.03 -21.77
CA PRO A 126 19.21 -0.96 -21.22
C PRO A 126 20.56 -0.33 -20.82
N GLU A 127 21.01 0.59 -21.66
CA GLU A 127 22.23 1.39 -21.54
C GLU A 127 21.95 2.76 -22.16
N VAL A 128 22.78 3.75 -21.87
CA VAL A 128 22.64 5.10 -22.45
C VAL A 128 22.90 5.04 -23.97
N PRO A 129 21.91 5.36 -24.84
CA PRO A 129 22.12 5.30 -26.29
C PRO A 129 23.23 6.23 -26.76
N THR A 130 24.13 5.72 -27.60
CA THR A 130 25.28 6.49 -28.12
C THR A 130 24.83 7.68 -28.96
N ALA A 131 23.80 7.51 -29.79
CA ALA A 131 23.24 8.58 -30.61
C ALA A 131 22.77 9.78 -29.79
N LEU A 132 22.21 9.57 -28.59
CA LEU A 132 21.79 10.66 -27.70
C LEU A 132 22.99 11.40 -27.10
N LYS A 133 24.03 10.67 -26.66
CA LYS A 133 25.27 11.28 -26.14
C LYS A 133 25.97 12.14 -27.20
N GLU A 134 26.03 11.67 -28.45
CA GLU A 134 26.69 12.38 -29.55
C GLU A 134 25.96 13.66 -29.97
N GLN A 135 24.64 13.71 -29.75
CA GLN A 135 23.79 14.85 -30.07
C GLN A 135 23.73 15.93 -28.97
N LEU A 136 24.35 15.71 -27.81
CA LEU A 136 24.51 16.76 -26.79
C LEU A 136 25.53 17.80 -27.23
N ASP A 137 25.29 19.08 -26.97
CA ASP A 137 26.34 20.09 -27.08
C ASP A 137 27.37 19.96 -25.92
N LEU A 138 28.51 20.63 -26.03
CA LEU A 138 29.48 20.71 -24.94
C LEU A 138 28.84 21.41 -23.73
N GLY A 139 28.89 20.76 -22.57
CA GLY A 139 28.17 21.21 -21.36
C GLY A 139 26.72 20.72 -21.29
N GLY A 140 26.20 20.14 -22.38
CA GLY A 140 24.84 19.63 -22.46
C GLY A 140 24.59 18.42 -21.56
N ARG A 141 23.33 18.24 -21.16
CA ARG A 141 22.92 17.27 -20.13
C ARG A 141 21.86 16.31 -20.65
N LEU A 142 22.08 15.01 -20.50
CA LEU A 142 21.12 13.95 -20.80
C LEU A 142 20.59 13.36 -19.49
N ILE A 143 19.27 13.41 -19.31
CA ILE A 143 18.55 12.79 -18.20
C ILE A 143 17.84 11.55 -18.73
N ILE A 144 18.19 10.37 -18.23
CA ILE A 144 17.69 9.09 -18.76
C ILE A 144 17.60 8.00 -17.68
N PRO A 145 16.48 7.26 -17.58
CA PRO A 145 16.41 6.03 -16.80
C PRO A 145 17.18 4.90 -17.49
N VAL A 146 18.08 4.23 -16.77
CA VAL A 146 18.94 3.15 -17.30
C VAL A 146 18.95 1.96 -16.35
N GLY A 147 18.79 0.76 -16.90
CA GLY A 147 18.90 -0.47 -16.11
C GLY A 147 18.47 -1.72 -16.86
N ARG A 148 18.82 -2.89 -16.32
CA ARG A 148 18.45 -4.22 -16.84
C ARG A 148 17.67 -4.97 -15.74
N ASN A 149 16.63 -5.74 -16.09
CA ASN A 149 15.82 -6.58 -15.20
C ASN A 149 15.07 -5.81 -14.08
N ASP A 150 14.10 -4.98 -14.46
CA ASP A 150 13.17 -4.21 -13.59
C ASP A 150 13.78 -3.20 -12.60
N GLU A 151 15.11 -3.22 -12.40
CA GLU A 151 15.84 -2.19 -11.66
C GLU A 151 16.35 -1.09 -12.61
N GLN A 152 15.75 0.11 -12.55
CA GLN A 152 16.24 1.28 -13.30
C GLN A 152 16.78 2.36 -12.35
N ARG A 153 17.86 3.03 -12.77
CA ARG A 153 18.44 4.19 -12.11
C ARG A 153 18.30 5.40 -13.01
N LEU A 154 17.83 6.52 -12.46
CA LEU A 154 17.79 7.78 -13.19
C LEU A 154 19.21 8.35 -13.24
N LYS A 155 19.73 8.57 -14.44
CA LYS A 155 21.09 9.06 -14.63
C LYS A 155 21.11 10.44 -15.25
N ARG A 156 22.07 11.26 -14.83
CA ARG A 156 22.45 12.50 -15.51
C ARG A 156 23.82 12.32 -16.17
N ILE A 157 23.87 12.51 -17.47
CA ILE A 157 25.09 12.44 -18.28
C ILE A 157 25.42 13.84 -18.78
N THR A 158 26.59 14.39 -18.44
CA THR A 158 27.04 15.71 -18.90
C THR A 158 28.19 15.56 -19.89
N ARG A 159 28.08 16.17 -21.07
CA ARG A 159 29.18 16.17 -22.06
C ARG A 159 30.26 17.16 -21.62
N THR A 160 31.43 16.66 -21.23
CA THR A 160 32.55 17.48 -20.73
C THR A 160 33.65 17.71 -21.77
N GLY A 161 33.56 17.04 -22.92
CA GLY A 161 34.50 17.18 -24.03
C GLY A 161 34.01 16.50 -25.30
N ALA A 162 34.89 16.38 -26.30
CA ALA A 162 34.52 15.82 -27.61
C ALA A 162 33.99 14.38 -27.51
N THR A 163 34.58 13.56 -26.64
CA THR A 163 34.21 12.15 -26.43
C THR A 163 34.12 11.78 -24.95
N THR A 164 34.14 12.77 -24.05
CA THR A 164 34.18 12.58 -22.59
C THR A 164 32.88 13.01 -21.94
N PHE A 165 32.39 12.20 -21.01
CA PHE A 165 31.12 12.40 -20.32
C PHE A 165 31.29 12.16 -18.83
N ALA A 166 30.65 12.99 -18.01
CA ALA A 166 30.48 12.77 -16.58
C ALA A 166 29.10 12.14 -16.33
N GLU A 167 29.01 11.25 -15.34
CA GLU A 167 27.78 10.54 -14.98
C GLU A 167 27.46 10.73 -13.49
N GLU A 168 26.18 10.91 -13.19
CA GLU A 168 25.64 10.99 -11.83
C GLU A 168 24.39 10.11 -11.73
N ASP A 169 24.27 9.35 -10.64
CA ASP A 169 23.09 8.57 -10.29
C ASP A 169 22.16 9.43 -9.41
N LEU A 170 20.92 9.57 -9.83
CA LEU A 170 19.88 10.41 -9.21
C LEU A 170 18.84 9.58 -8.42
N GLY A 171 19.00 8.25 -8.34
CA GLY A 171 18.14 7.36 -7.57
C GLY A 171 17.33 6.37 -8.41
N GLY A 172 16.60 5.49 -7.72
CA GLY A 172 15.76 4.46 -8.33
C GLY A 172 14.50 5.05 -8.97
N VAL A 173 14.14 4.54 -10.15
CA VAL A 173 12.92 4.92 -10.89
C VAL A 173 12.36 3.71 -11.63
N LEU A 174 11.12 3.82 -12.13
CA LEU A 174 10.52 2.84 -13.00
C LEU A 174 9.80 3.53 -14.16
N PHE A 175 10.31 3.34 -15.37
CA PHE A 175 9.73 3.86 -16.61
C PHE A 175 9.38 2.73 -17.57
N VAL A 176 8.42 3.00 -18.45
CA VAL A 176 8.16 2.18 -19.64
C VAL A 176 9.44 2.05 -20.48
N PRO A 177 9.69 0.91 -21.15
CA PRO A 177 10.94 0.69 -21.87
C PRO A 177 11.10 1.58 -23.11
N LEU A 178 12.31 2.08 -23.33
CA LEU A 178 12.72 2.75 -24.56
C LEU A 178 12.96 1.69 -25.65
N ILE A 179 12.04 1.60 -26.61
CA ILE A 179 12.13 0.66 -27.73
C ILE A 179 12.71 1.37 -28.94
N GLY A 180 13.82 0.83 -29.46
CA GLY A 180 14.55 1.43 -30.57
C GLY A 180 15.81 0.65 -30.92
N GLU A 181 16.42 0.97 -32.06
CA GLU A 181 17.61 0.29 -32.58
C GLU A 181 18.81 0.40 -31.64
N ASP A 182 18.96 1.56 -30.97
CA ASP A 182 20.04 1.82 -30.00
C ASP A 182 19.59 1.60 -28.55
N ALA A 183 18.50 0.86 -28.33
CA ALA A 183 17.93 0.58 -27.01
C ALA A 183 17.36 -0.86 -26.93
N TRP A 184 16.15 -1.06 -26.39
CA TRP A 184 15.51 -2.38 -26.38
C TRP A 184 14.95 -2.74 -27.75
N THR A 185 15.17 -3.98 -28.18
CA THR A 185 14.49 -4.51 -29.38
C THR A 185 13.01 -4.80 -29.07
N ALA A 186 12.14 -4.67 -30.07
CA ALA A 186 10.71 -4.99 -29.92
C ALA A 186 10.42 -6.47 -29.60
N ALA A 187 11.44 -7.34 -29.61
CA ALA A 187 11.38 -8.75 -29.24
C ALA A 187 11.89 -9.02 -27.81
N HIS A 188 12.23 -7.98 -27.04
CA HIS A 188 12.74 -8.13 -25.68
C HIS A 188 11.66 -8.69 -24.73
N PRO A 189 11.98 -9.61 -23.78
CA PRO A 189 11.01 -10.21 -22.86
C PRO A 189 10.16 -9.21 -22.07
N MET A 190 10.76 -8.06 -21.72
CA MET A 190 10.09 -6.92 -21.08
C MET A 190 8.94 -6.32 -21.94
N TYR A 191 8.86 -6.67 -23.24
CA TYR A 191 7.81 -6.27 -24.19
C TYR A 191 7.08 -7.47 -24.84
N THR A 192 7.70 -8.64 -24.99
CA THR A 192 7.03 -9.86 -25.48
C THR A 192 6.26 -10.60 -24.40
N ALA A 193 5.84 -9.91 -23.34
CA ALA A 193 4.68 -10.32 -22.55
C ALA A 193 3.36 -10.23 -23.36
N THR A 194 3.37 -10.67 -24.63
CA THR A 194 2.38 -11.68 -25.02
C THR A 194 2.43 -12.78 -23.99
N ALA A 195 1.26 -13.24 -23.56
CA ALA A 195 1.05 -14.31 -22.58
C ALA A 195 2.27 -15.24 -22.42
N PRO A 196 2.71 -15.52 -21.18
CA PRO A 196 3.68 -16.60 -20.95
C PRO A 196 3.28 -17.80 -21.79
N SER A 197 4.26 -18.49 -22.37
CA SER A 197 3.98 -19.62 -23.27
C SER A 197 2.86 -20.47 -22.66
N SER A 198 1.79 -20.74 -23.42
CA SER A 198 0.60 -21.42 -22.88
C SER A 198 0.94 -22.72 -22.14
N ARG A 199 2.11 -23.32 -22.40
CA ARG A 199 2.62 -24.48 -21.66
C ARG A 199 2.98 -24.22 -20.21
N THR A 200 3.59 -23.09 -19.84
CA THR A 200 3.97 -22.83 -18.44
C THR A 200 2.76 -22.46 -17.59
N GLU A 201 1.81 -21.70 -18.13
CA GLU A 201 0.55 -21.37 -17.44
C GLU A 201 -0.37 -22.58 -17.30
N GLU A 202 -0.53 -23.37 -18.37
CA GLU A 202 -1.24 -24.64 -18.29
C GLU A 202 -0.58 -25.61 -17.30
N THR A 203 0.75 -25.50 -17.10
CA THR A 203 1.44 -26.34 -16.11
C THR A 203 1.15 -25.86 -14.70
N SER A 204 1.26 -24.55 -14.43
CA SER A 204 0.97 -23.98 -13.10
C SER A 204 -0.50 -24.16 -12.68
N SER A 205 -1.47 -23.93 -13.56
CA SER A 205 -2.90 -24.13 -13.23
C SER A 205 -3.25 -25.61 -12.99
N LYS A 206 -2.61 -26.54 -13.73
CA LYS A 206 -2.72 -27.99 -13.47
C LYS A 206 -2.09 -28.39 -12.13
N LEU A 207 -0.93 -27.83 -11.79
CA LEU A 207 -0.28 -28.07 -10.49
C LEU A 207 -1.13 -27.52 -9.34
N ILE A 208 -1.70 -26.31 -9.48
CA ILE A 208 -2.68 -25.77 -8.53
C ILE A 208 -3.87 -26.72 -8.39
N SER A 209 -4.47 -27.17 -9.51
CA SER A 209 -5.62 -28.07 -9.47
C SER A 209 -5.30 -29.39 -8.77
N ALA A 210 -4.09 -29.94 -9.00
CA ALA A 210 -3.63 -31.17 -8.35
C ALA A 210 -3.41 -31.00 -6.84
N ALA A 211 -2.85 -29.87 -6.40
CA ALA A 211 -2.53 -29.59 -5.01
C ALA A 211 -3.71 -29.00 -4.20
N ALA A 212 -4.73 -28.46 -4.87
CA ALA A 212 -5.86 -27.78 -4.25
C ALA A 212 -6.70 -28.70 -3.37
N GLU A 213 -6.73 -28.40 -2.06
CA GLU A 213 -7.59 -29.03 -1.06
C GLU A 213 -8.95 -28.33 -1.04
N GLU A 214 -9.92 -28.91 -1.76
CA GLU A 214 -11.25 -28.32 -1.92
C GLU A 214 -12.09 -28.40 -0.65
N PHE A 215 -12.93 -27.39 -0.45
CA PHE A 215 -13.92 -27.36 0.62
C PHE A 215 -15.27 -26.86 0.10
N SER A 216 -16.34 -27.39 0.70
CA SER A 216 -17.72 -27.10 0.28
C SER A 216 -18.26 -25.80 0.87
N SER A 217 -17.95 -25.52 2.14
CA SER A 217 -18.40 -24.35 2.89
C SER A 217 -17.46 -24.05 4.04
N VAL A 218 -17.32 -22.76 4.37
CA VAL A 218 -16.57 -22.27 5.54
C VAL A 218 -17.24 -22.63 6.87
N ASP A 219 -18.53 -22.96 6.85
CA ASP A 219 -19.29 -23.40 8.02
C ASP A 219 -19.13 -24.90 8.32
N ASP A 220 -18.54 -25.66 7.39
CA ASP A 220 -18.26 -27.08 7.62
C ASP A 220 -17.13 -27.22 8.65
N LYS A 221 -17.29 -28.09 9.65
CA LYS A 221 -16.25 -28.34 10.65
C LYS A 221 -14.94 -28.85 10.03
N SER A 222 -15.03 -29.54 8.90
CA SER A 222 -13.87 -30.03 8.16
C SER A 222 -13.04 -28.91 7.53
N PHE A 223 -13.63 -27.74 7.26
CA PHE A 223 -12.91 -26.59 6.69
C PHE A 223 -11.78 -26.13 7.61
N ALA A 224 -12.10 -25.86 8.88
CA ALA A 224 -11.11 -25.30 9.80
C ALA A 224 -9.99 -26.29 10.16
N VAL A 225 -10.27 -27.60 10.06
CA VAL A 225 -9.29 -28.69 10.27
C VAL A 225 -8.18 -28.66 9.23
N LEU A 226 -8.43 -28.15 8.01
CA LEU A 226 -7.38 -27.99 6.98
C LEU A 226 -6.21 -27.14 7.49
N PHE A 227 -6.47 -26.24 8.45
CA PHE A 227 -5.51 -25.30 8.99
C PHE A 227 -4.73 -25.81 10.20
N ASP A 228 -5.00 -27.03 10.68
CA ASP A 228 -4.29 -27.65 11.82
C ASP A 228 -2.77 -27.63 11.64
N ARG A 229 -2.29 -27.75 10.40
CA ARG A 229 -0.87 -27.70 10.02
C ARG A 229 -0.19 -26.34 10.22
N PHE A 230 -0.95 -25.26 10.45
CA PHE A 230 -0.42 -23.94 10.77
C PHE A 230 -0.54 -23.63 12.27
N ALA A 231 -1.17 -24.52 13.04
CA ALA A 231 -1.45 -24.29 14.45
C ALA A 231 -0.19 -24.35 15.32
N ASP A 232 0.92 -24.92 14.85
CA ASP A 232 2.21 -24.88 15.57
C ASP A 232 2.83 -23.47 15.60
N SER A 233 2.45 -22.60 14.66
CA SER A 233 2.84 -21.20 14.69
C SER A 233 2.24 -20.47 15.91
N ARG A 234 3.00 -19.55 16.48
CA ARG A 234 2.51 -18.66 17.54
C ARG A 234 1.86 -17.41 16.97
N ILE A 235 2.24 -17.02 15.77
CA ILE A 235 1.75 -15.85 15.05
C ILE A 235 1.15 -16.33 13.74
N VAL A 236 -0.16 -16.15 13.57
CA VAL A 236 -0.85 -16.52 12.33
C VAL A 236 -1.49 -15.27 11.74
N LEU A 237 -1.01 -14.85 10.58
CA LEU A 237 -1.53 -13.70 9.86
C LEU A 237 -2.50 -14.20 8.78
N LEU A 238 -3.75 -13.77 8.88
CA LEU A 238 -4.82 -14.09 7.95
C LEU A 238 -5.15 -12.85 7.12
N GLY A 239 -4.97 -12.97 5.82
CA GLY A 239 -5.13 -11.90 4.86
C GLY A 239 -6.54 -11.71 4.32
N GLU A 240 -6.66 -10.71 3.46
CA GLU A 240 -7.77 -10.56 2.52
C GLU A 240 -7.30 -9.78 1.29
N SER A 241 -7.73 -10.18 0.09
CA SER A 241 -7.48 -9.39 -1.13
C SER A 241 -8.47 -8.25 -1.28
N THR A 242 -9.55 -8.23 -0.49
CA THR A 242 -10.50 -7.13 -0.43
C THR A 242 -11.02 -6.89 0.99
N HIS A 243 -11.21 -5.65 1.43
CA HIS A 243 -11.83 -5.38 2.74
C HIS A 243 -13.35 -5.60 2.77
N GLY A 244 -14.00 -5.62 1.60
CA GLY A 244 -15.46 -5.53 1.44
C GLY A 244 -16.18 -6.83 1.13
N THR A 245 -15.54 -7.98 1.33
CA THR A 245 -16.03 -9.31 0.91
C THR A 245 -16.42 -10.18 2.10
N ALA A 246 -17.63 -10.77 2.08
CA ALA A 246 -18.21 -11.53 3.17
C ALA A 246 -17.41 -12.80 3.51
N GLU A 247 -17.08 -13.60 2.49
CA GLU A 247 -16.41 -14.90 2.63
C GLU A 247 -15.07 -14.77 3.34
N PHE A 248 -14.38 -13.63 3.18
CA PHE A 248 -13.10 -13.37 3.83
C PHE A 248 -13.25 -13.15 5.34
N TYR A 249 -14.30 -12.48 5.81
CA TYR A 249 -14.59 -12.38 7.25
C TYR A 249 -15.01 -13.74 7.82
N GLU A 250 -15.88 -14.46 7.11
CA GLU A 250 -16.38 -15.76 7.55
C GLU A 250 -15.25 -16.80 7.63
N THR A 251 -14.34 -16.80 6.66
CA THR A 251 -13.12 -17.63 6.65
C THR A 251 -12.22 -17.32 7.83
N ARG A 252 -11.83 -16.05 8.00
CA ARG A 252 -10.97 -15.61 9.11
C ARG A 252 -11.61 -15.95 10.46
N ALA A 253 -12.92 -15.78 10.59
CA ALA A 253 -13.68 -16.16 11.78
C ALA A 253 -13.66 -17.68 12.02
N ALA A 254 -13.87 -18.51 11.00
CA ALA A 254 -13.86 -19.96 11.13
C ALA A 254 -12.50 -20.49 11.60
N ILE A 255 -11.40 -20.03 10.97
CA ILE A 255 -10.04 -20.40 11.36
C ILE A 255 -9.76 -19.93 12.80
N SER A 256 -10.10 -18.69 13.12
CA SER A 256 -9.84 -18.11 14.44
C SER A 256 -10.58 -18.84 15.56
N ARG A 257 -11.86 -19.19 15.33
CA ARG A 257 -12.65 -19.98 16.28
C ARG A 257 -11.99 -21.31 16.59
N HIS A 258 -11.60 -22.03 15.55
CA HIS A 258 -10.98 -23.34 15.66
C HIS A 258 -9.63 -23.27 16.40
N PHE A 259 -8.80 -22.30 16.08
CA PHE A 259 -7.51 -22.09 16.73
C PHE A 259 -7.63 -21.70 18.20
N ILE A 260 -8.63 -20.89 18.54
CA ILE A 260 -8.95 -20.55 19.92
C ILE A 260 -9.43 -21.79 20.69
N GLU A 261 -10.35 -22.57 20.12
CA GLU A 261 -10.98 -23.72 20.78
C GLU A 261 -10.02 -24.89 20.98
N HIS A 262 -9.13 -25.14 20.01
CA HIS A 262 -8.33 -26.37 19.94
C HIS A 262 -6.82 -26.17 20.13
N TYR A 263 -6.28 -25.01 19.79
CA TYR A 263 -4.82 -24.80 19.68
C TYR A 263 -4.25 -23.71 20.60
N GLY A 264 -5.05 -23.27 21.57
CA GLY A 264 -4.60 -22.37 22.63
C GLY A 264 -4.36 -20.94 22.20
N PHE A 265 -4.83 -20.51 21.02
CA PHE A 265 -4.79 -19.10 20.63
C PHE A 265 -5.67 -18.29 21.59
N ASN A 266 -5.11 -17.18 22.07
CA ASN A 266 -5.73 -16.35 23.11
C ASN A 266 -5.70 -14.86 22.78
N LEU A 267 -5.06 -14.45 21.69
CA LEU A 267 -5.04 -13.07 21.22
C LEU A 267 -5.59 -12.99 19.79
N ILE A 268 -6.52 -12.07 19.56
CA ILE A 268 -6.93 -11.63 18.22
C ILE A 268 -6.50 -10.18 18.06
N ALA A 269 -5.77 -9.88 16.99
CA ALA A 269 -5.42 -8.52 16.63
C ALA A 269 -5.91 -8.20 15.22
N VAL A 270 -6.40 -6.99 15.00
CA VAL A 270 -6.97 -6.57 13.72
C VAL A 270 -6.32 -5.28 13.20
N GLU A 271 -6.32 -5.09 11.89
CA GLU A 271 -6.01 -3.82 11.20
C GLU A 271 -7.09 -2.77 11.52
N ALA A 272 -7.09 -2.31 12.76
CA ALA A 272 -7.99 -1.30 13.27
C ALA A 272 -7.34 -0.51 14.40
N ASP A 273 -7.95 0.64 14.69
CA ASP A 273 -7.55 1.58 15.73
C ASP A 273 -7.52 0.89 17.10
N TRP A 274 -6.44 1.11 17.85
CA TRP A 274 -6.31 0.57 19.21
C TRP A 274 -7.49 0.94 20.13
N PRO A 275 -7.94 2.21 20.21
CA PRO A 275 -9.03 2.58 21.14
C PRO A 275 -10.36 1.89 20.82
N ASP A 276 -10.69 1.73 19.53
CA ASP A 276 -11.94 1.10 19.11
C ASP A 276 -11.92 -0.41 19.38
N ALA A 277 -10.78 -1.06 19.15
CA ALA A 277 -10.59 -2.46 19.51
C ALA A 277 -10.62 -2.69 21.03
N ALA A 278 -10.02 -1.77 21.82
CA ALA A 278 -10.07 -1.82 23.27
C ALA A 278 -11.51 -1.72 23.80
N ALA A 279 -12.37 -0.92 23.16
CA ALA A 279 -13.80 -0.85 23.49
C ALA A 279 -14.51 -2.20 23.28
N ILE A 280 -14.18 -2.92 22.19
CA ILE A 280 -14.69 -4.27 21.94
C ILE A 280 -14.18 -5.24 22.99
N ASP A 281 -12.88 -5.24 23.30
CA ASP A 281 -12.30 -6.13 24.30
C ASP A 281 -12.95 -5.95 25.67
N ARG A 282 -13.18 -4.71 26.12
CA ARG A 282 -13.93 -4.42 27.35
C ARG A 282 -15.31 -5.06 27.33
N TRP A 283 -16.04 -4.89 26.22
CA TRP A 283 -17.38 -5.48 26.07
C TRP A 283 -17.37 -7.01 26.04
N LEU A 284 -16.41 -7.63 25.34
CA LEU A 284 -16.17 -9.07 25.35
C LEU A 284 -15.91 -9.58 26.77
N ASN A 285 -15.33 -8.72 27.61
CA ASN A 285 -14.95 -9.03 28.97
C ASN A 285 -15.95 -8.58 30.05
N GLY A 286 -17.15 -8.12 29.66
CA GLY A 286 -18.21 -7.75 30.60
C GLY A 286 -18.05 -6.37 31.23
N GLN A 287 -17.13 -5.56 30.72
CA GLN A 287 -16.92 -4.17 31.11
C GLN A 287 -17.68 -3.23 30.16
N ALA A 288 -17.92 -2.00 30.61
CA ALA A 288 -18.48 -0.97 29.73
C ALA A 288 -17.46 -0.62 28.62
N PRO A 289 -17.88 -0.50 27.36
CA PRO A 289 -16.98 -0.21 26.23
C PRO A 289 -16.36 1.21 26.28
N GLY A 290 -16.78 2.07 27.21
CA GLY A 290 -16.41 3.49 27.28
C GLY A 290 -17.43 4.41 26.58
N ASP A 291 -17.08 5.69 26.45
CA ASP A 291 -17.93 6.70 25.82
C ASP A 291 -17.81 6.68 24.29
N GLY A 292 -18.87 6.24 23.61
CA GLY A 292 -18.98 6.22 22.15
C GLY A 292 -19.19 4.80 21.59
N GLN A 293 -19.62 4.71 20.32
CA GLN A 293 -19.63 3.43 19.60
C GLN A 293 -18.31 3.29 18.84
N PRO A 294 -17.67 2.11 18.83
CA PRO A 294 -16.45 1.88 18.07
C PRO A 294 -16.71 1.89 16.55
N PHE A 295 -15.65 2.14 15.79
CA PHE A 295 -15.56 2.07 14.33
C PHE A 295 -16.49 3.03 13.59
N ARG A 296 -16.68 4.24 14.12
CA ARG A 296 -17.54 5.28 13.50
C ARG A 296 -16.84 6.10 12.42
N ARG A 297 -15.54 5.92 12.23
CA ARG A 297 -14.73 6.64 11.24
C ARG A 297 -14.82 5.95 9.88
N PHE A 298 -14.44 6.65 8.82
CA PHE A 298 -14.29 6.01 7.52
C PHE A 298 -13.14 4.99 7.55
N PRO A 299 -13.32 3.81 6.91
CA PRO A 299 -14.58 3.24 6.43
C PRO A 299 -15.42 2.66 7.57
N LYS A 300 -16.64 3.17 7.77
CA LYS A 300 -17.52 2.69 8.86
C LYS A 300 -17.86 1.21 8.74
N TRP A 301 -17.99 0.73 7.51
CA TRP A 301 -18.52 -0.59 7.18
C TRP A 301 -17.50 -1.72 7.37
N MET A 302 -16.20 -1.41 7.39
CA MET A 302 -15.13 -2.43 7.42
C MET A 302 -15.21 -3.29 8.67
N TRP A 303 -15.35 -2.67 9.84
CA TRP A 303 -15.52 -3.40 11.10
C TRP A 303 -16.95 -3.32 11.68
N ARG A 304 -17.87 -2.57 11.04
CA ARG A 304 -19.30 -2.54 11.40
C ARG A 304 -20.14 -3.27 10.35
N ASN A 305 -19.95 -4.57 10.27
CA ASN A 305 -20.72 -5.45 9.41
C ASN A 305 -21.25 -6.68 10.17
N LEU A 306 -22.16 -7.39 9.54
CA LEU A 306 -22.83 -8.56 10.12
C LEU A 306 -21.86 -9.72 10.35
N GLU A 307 -20.95 -9.96 9.40
CA GLU A 307 -20.01 -11.07 9.40
C GLU A 307 -19.04 -10.97 10.60
N PHE A 308 -18.44 -9.81 10.80
CA PHE A 308 -17.59 -9.50 11.95
C PHE A 308 -18.38 -9.45 13.27
N SER A 309 -19.59 -8.88 13.27
CA SER A 309 -20.46 -8.85 14.46
C SER A 309 -20.82 -10.26 14.96
N ARG A 310 -21.04 -11.22 14.05
CA ARG A 310 -21.23 -12.64 14.40
C ARG A 310 -20.01 -13.22 15.09
N PHE A 311 -18.80 -12.93 14.60
CA PHE A 311 -17.55 -13.38 15.22
C PHE A 311 -17.36 -12.77 16.62
N VAL A 312 -17.52 -11.46 16.76
CA VAL A 312 -17.45 -10.75 18.06
C VAL A 312 -18.51 -11.28 19.04
N GLY A 313 -19.72 -11.55 18.57
CA GLY A 313 -20.78 -12.17 19.36
C GLY A 313 -20.46 -13.60 19.81
N TRP A 314 -19.77 -14.38 18.97
CA TRP A 314 -19.25 -15.69 19.36
C TRP A 314 -18.12 -15.57 20.40
N MET A 315 -17.16 -14.65 20.19
CA MET A 315 -16.04 -14.43 21.13
C MET A 315 -16.54 -14.08 22.52
N LYS A 316 -17.61 -13.27 22.63
CA LYS A 316 -18.22 -12.93 23.91
C LYS A 316 -18.69 -14.19 24.66
N LYS A 317 -19.45 -15.05 23.97
CA LYS A 317 -19.93 -16.31 24.56
C LYS A 317 -18.79 -17.24 24.95
N GLU A 318 -17.74 -17.28 24.14
CA GLU A 318 -16.55 -18.08 24.43
C GLU A 318 -15.80 -17.54 25.66
N ASN A 319 -15.66 -16.22 25.80
CA ASN A 319 -15.06 -15.60 26.98
C ASN A 319 -15.90 -15.82 28.24
N GLU A 320 -17.23 -15.75 28.14
CA GLU A 320 -18.14 -16.11 29.23
C GLU A 320 -17.94 -17.57 29.68
N ARG A 321 -17.83 -18.51 28.72
CA ARG A 321 -17.57 -19.93 28.97
C ARG A 321 -16.19 -20.18 29.60
N ARG A 322 -15.15 -19.49 29.10
CA ARG A 322 -13.78 -19.57 29.64
C ARG A 322 -13.73 -19.08 31.07
N LYS A 323 -14.33 -17.93 31.36
CA LYS A 323 -14.42 -17.38 32.73
C LYS A 323 -15.16 -18.33 33.68
N ALA A 324 -16.29 -18.90 33.25
CA ALA A 324 -17.00 -19.90 34.03
C ALA A 324 -16.14 -21.16 34.31
N SER A 325 -15.19 -21.45 33.42
CA SER A 325 -14.23 -22.56 33.55
C SER A 325 -12.89 -22.14 34.17
N HIS A 326 -12.78 -20.94 34.75
CA HIS A 326 -11.54 -20.38 35.33
C HIS A 326 -10.36 -20.34 34.35
N LYS A 327 -10.63 -20.17 33.05
CA LYS A 327 -9.62 -19.94 32.01
C LYS A 327 -9.55 -18.46 31.67
N ASP A 328 -8.35 -18.02 31.29
CA ASP A 328 -8.15 -16.66 30.80
C ASP A 328 -9.00 -16.38 29.55
N PRO A 329 -9.62 -15.20 29.46
CA PRO A 329 -10.40 -14.82 28.29
C PRO A 329 -9.49 -14.63 27.07
N VAL A 330 -10.07 -14.79 25.89
CA VAL A 330 -9.45 -14.33 24.65
C VAL A 330 -9.48 -12.81 24.61
N ARG A 331 -8.36 -12.21 24.25
CA ARG A 331 -8.16 -10.76 24.22
C ARG A 331 -8.25 -10.24 22.80
N PHE A 332 -8.77 -9.03 22.63
CA PHE A 332 -8.97 -8.39 21.32
C PHE A 332 -8.21 -7.06 21.23
N TYR A 333 -7.43 -6.88 20.17
CA TYR A 333 -6.52 -5.73 20.01
C TYR A 333 -6.61 -5.11 18.61
N GLY A 334 -6.35 -3.81 18.54
CA GLY A 334 -6.09 -3.11 17.28
C GLY A 334 -4.58 -3.04 17.05
N LEU A 335 -4.12 -2.95 15.81
CA LEU A 335 -2.69 -2.78 15.51
C LEU A 335 -2.38 -1.41 14.92
N ASP A 336 -3.39 -0.68 14.48
CA ASP A 336 -3.20 0.35 13.47
C ASP A 336 -3.00 1.76 14.05
N LEU A 337 -2.42 2.65 13.23
CA LEU A 337 -2.04 4.02 13.55
C LEU A 337 -3.15 5.06 13.36
N TYR A 338 -4.38 4.70 13.68
CA TYR A 338 -5.52 5.60 13.58
C TYR A 338 -5.95 6.11 14.96
N ASN A 339 -6.57 7.30 14.98
CA ASN A 339 -7.25 7.88 16.13
C ASN A 339 -6.37 8.48 17.24
N MET A 340 -5.76 9.64 16.94
CA MET A 340 -4.97 10.42 17.89
C MET A 340 -5.83 10.92 19.07
N SER A 341 -7.02 11.43 18.78
CA SER A 341 -7.94 11.97 19.79
C SER A 341 -8.43 10.90 20.78
N GLY A 342 -8.78 9.70 20.29
CA GLY A 342 -9.11 8.54 21.13
C GLY A 342 -7.94 8.10 22.00
N SER A 343 -6.72 8.09 21.45
CA SER A 343 -5.50 7.73 22.17
C SER A 343 -5.18 8.70 23.31
N ILE A 344 -5.31 10.01 23.06
CA ILE A 344 -5.15 11.04 24.10
C ILE A 344 -6.15 10.82 25.22
N ARG A 345 -7.43 10.57 24.89
CA ARG A 345 -8.47 10.32 25.89
C ARG A 345 -8.15 9.09 26.74
N SER A 346 -7.76 7.97 26.13
CA SER A 346 -7.40 6.75 26.88
C SER A 346 -6.25 6.98 27.87
N VAL A 347 -5.24 7.75 27.49
CA VAL A 347 -4.14 8.11 28.41
C VAL A 347 -4.64 9.02 29.55
N LEU A 348 -5.47 10.02 29.24
CA LEU A 348 -6.01 10.94 30.23
C LEU A 348 -6.93 10.22 31.23
N ASP A 349 -7.81 9.33 30.76
CA ASP A 349 -8.72 8.55 31.61
C ASP A 349 -7.93 7.67 32.59
N TYR A 350 -6.89 6.98 32.12
CA TYR A 350 -5.99 6.21 32.98
C TYR A 350 -5.31 7.09 34.04
N LEU A 351 -4.73 8.21 33.62
CA LEU A 351 -4.07 9.14 34.54
C LEU A 351 -5.04 9.73 35.55
N GLU A 352 -6.29 10.00 35.20
CA GLU A 352 -7.30 10.52 36.11
C GLU A 352 -7.57 9.52 37.26
N THR A 353 -7.51 8.22 36.99
CA THR A 353 -7.74 7.18 38.01
C THR A 353 -6.57 7.03 39.00
N ILE A 354 -5.33 7.29 38.57
CA ILE A 354 -4.13 7.04 39.39
C ILE A 354 -3.54 8.32 39.96
N SER A 355 -3.54 9.41 39.18
CA SER A 355 -2.98 10.71 39.58
C SER A 355 -3.65 11.85 38.81
N PRO A 356 -4.75 12.44 39.35
CA PRO A 356 -5.43 13.60 38.75
C PRO A 356 -4.48 14.77 38.44
N GLU A 357 -3.45 14.96 39.26
CA GLU A 357 -2.46 16.02 39.03
C GLU A 357 -1.55 15.75 37.83
N THR A 358 -1.23 14.49 37.59
CA THR A 358 -0.51 14.08 36.37
C THR A 358 -1.41 14.18 35.15
N ALA A 359 -2.70 13.85 35.28
CA ALA A 359 -3.68 14.03 34.22
C ALA A 359 -3.83 15.51 33.82
N LYS A 360 -3.77 16.44 34.79
CA LYS A 360 -3.75 17.88 34.53
C LYS A 360 -2.52 18.30 33.71
N ILE A 361 -1.33 17.84 34.09
CA ILE A 361 -0.09 18.12 33.34
C ILE A 361 -0.17 17.53 31.92
N ALA A 362 -0.66 16.30 31.78
CA ALA A 362 -0.84 15.66 30.48
C ALA A 362 -1.83 16.45 29.59
N ARG A 363 -2.94 16.96 30.15
CA ARG A 363 -3.88 17.85 29.43
C ARG A 363 -3.21 19.12 28.94
N GLU A 364 -2.36 19.75 29.75
CA GLU A 364 -1.61 20.94 29.33
C GLU A 364 -0.64 20.60 28.19
N ARG A 365 0.09 19.48 28.29
CA ARG A 365 1.04 19.02 27.26
C ARG A 365 0.36 18.63 25.95
N TYR A 366 -0.79 17.96 26.01
CA TYR A 366 -1.56 17.60 24.82
C TYR A 366 -2.36 18.78 24.23
N GLY A 367 -2.55 19.86 24.99
CA GLY A 367 -3.31 21.03 24.57
C GLY A 367 -2.79 21.70 23.29
N CYS A 368 -1.49 21.59 22.99
CA CYS A 368 -0.91 22.08 21.72
C CYS A 368 -1.30 21.23 20.50
N LEU A 369 -1.73 19.98 20.69
CA LEU A 369 -2.23 19.09 19.63
C LEU A 369 -3.74 19.31 19.37
N SER A 370 -4.50 19.75 20.37
CA SER A 370 -5.97 19.88 20.31
C SER A 370 -6.54 20.72 19.16
N PRO A 371 -5.96 21.86 18.75
CA PRO A 371 -6.48 22.64 17.62
C PRO A 371 -6.36 21.92 16.27
N TRP A 372 -5.46 20.92 16.18
CA TRP A 372 -5.06 20.28 14.92
C TRP A 372 -5.53 18.83 14.80
N GLN A 373 -5.97 18.22 15.89
CA GLN A 373 -6.68 16.93 15.92
C GLN A 373 -7.83 16.91 14.90
N SER A 374 -8.45 18.06 14.64
CA SER A 374 -9.56 18.19 13.70
C SER A 374 -9.16 18.57 12.26
N ASN A 375 -7.87 18.62 11.90
CA ASN A 375 -7.43 18.89 10.52
C ASN A 375 -5.94 18.50 10.28
N PRO A 376 -5.65 17.24 9.95
CA PRO A 376 -4.29 16.74 9.69
C PRO A 376 -3.56 17.48 8.56
N ALA A 377 -4.29 17.97 7.55
CA ALA A 377 -3.71 18.77 6.46
C ALA A 377 -3.20 20.14 6.95
N THR A 378 -3.77 20.68 8.02
CA THR A 378 -3.31 21.93 8.65
C THR A 378 -2.16 21.68 9.62
N TYR A 379 -2.18 20.53 10.29
CA TYR A 379 -1.06 20.04 11.10
C TYR A 379 0.24 19.95 10.29
N GLY A 380 0.23 19.27 9.13
CA GLY A 380 1.41 19.11 8.28
C GLY A 380 2.05 20.45 7.84
N ARG A 381 1.23 21.49 7.63
CA ARG A 381 1.71 22.85 7.33
C ARG A 381 2.30 23.59 8.55
N ALA A 382 1.80 23.31 9.74
CA ALA A 382 2.21 23.97 10.99
C ALA A 382 3.52 23.40 11.58
N VAL A 383 3.83 22.12 11.30
CA VAL A 383 5.05 21.43 11.79
C VAL A 383 6.36 22.09 11.28
N LEU A 384 6.29 22.92 10.24
CA LEU A 384 7.42 23.70 9.73
C LEU A 384 7.79 24.93 10.59
N THR A 385 7.08 25.17 11.69
CA THR A 385 7.32 26.32 12.58
C THR A 385 8.14 25.94 13.82
N GLU A 386 8.99 26.85 14.30
CA GLU A 386 9.85 26.64 15.47
C GLU A 386 9.06 26.45 16.78
N ALA A 387 7.87 27.04 16.88
CA ALA A 387 6.94 26.86 17.99
C ALA A 387 6.39 25.43 18.13
N TYR A 388 6.49 24.60 17.08
CA TYR A 388 5.99 23.24 17.07
C TYR A 388 6.96 22.22 17.68
N ARG A 389 8.29 22.39 17.49
CA ARG A 389 9.31 21.49 18.06
C ARG A 389 9.22 21.39 19.59
N SER A 390 8.80 22.45 20.29
CA SER A 390 8.60 22.42 21.74
C SER A 390 7.41 21.56 22.20
N CYS A 391 6.45 21.27 21.33
CA CYS A 391 5.30 20.39 21.63
C CYS A 391 5.72 18.91 21.54
N GLU A 392 6.60 18.56 20.59
CA GLU A 392 7.16 17.20 20.43
C GLU A 392 7.86 16.71 21.69
N ASP A 393 8.79 17.53 22.23
CA ASP A 393 9.53 17.19 23.45
C ASP A 393 8.59 16.94 24.63
N ALA A 394 7.49 17.69 24.73
CA ALA A 394 6.51 17.55 25.79
C ALA A 394 5.70 16.25 25.67
N VAL A 395 5.32 15.84 24.45
CA VAL A 395 4.60 14.59 24.19
C VAL A 395 5.50 13.37 24.42
N LEU A 396 6.72 13.39 23.87
CA LEU A 396 7.70 12.31 24.07
C LEU A 396 8.07 12.17 25.55
N LYS A 397 8.22 13.30 26.26
CA LYS A 397 8.43 13.30 27.71
C LYS A 397 7.25 12.70 28.46
N GLN A 398 6.01 13.01 28.08
CA GLN A 398 4.81 12.41 28.68
C GLN A 398 4.76 10.90 28.46
N CYS A 399 5.05 10.42 27.24
CA CYS A 399 5.12 8.99 26.93
C CYS A 399 6.23 8.28 27.73
N THR A 400 7.39 8.92 27.84
CA THR A 400 8.54 8.39 28.60
C THR A 400 8.26 8.36 30.11
N GLU A 401 7.60 9.39 30.65
CA GLU A 401 7.19 9.44 32.06
C GLU A 401 6.11 8.40 32.39
N LEU A 402 5.15 8.16 31.48
CA LEU A 402 4.18 7.07 31.60
C LEU A 402 4.87 5.70 31.59
N LEU A 403 5.84 5.49 30.69
CA LEU A 403 6.65 4.27 30.61
C LEU A 403 7.58 4.10 31.83
N ALA A 404 8.06 5.19 32.42
CA ALA A 404 8.88 5.11 33.64
C ALA A 404 8.05 4.73 34.86
N ARG A 405 6.88 5.38 35.07
CA ARG A 405 5.95 5.04 36.16
C ARG A 405 5.38 3.63 36.03
N SER A 406 5.24 3.17 34.79
CA SER A 406 4.89 1.82 34.38
C SER A 406 5.74 0.71 35.01
N LEU A 407 7.01 1.00 35.27
CA LEU A 407 7.94 0.04 35.86
C LEU A 407 7.84 0.03 37.40
N ASP A 408 7.30 1.10 38.00
CA ASP A 408 7.21 1.30 39.44
C ASP A 408 5.83 0.93 40.03
N ASP A 409 4.73 1.13 39.28
CA ASP A 409 3.36 0.94 39.77
C ASP A 409 2.77 -0.43 39.38
N ALA A 410 2.96 -1.44 40.25
CA ALA A 410 2.26 -2.73 40.18
C ALA A 410 0.79 -2.68 40.67
N ALA A 411 0.19 -1.48 40.80
CA ALA A 411 -1.05 -1.26 41.55
C ALA A 411 -2.32 -1.06 40.70
N SER A 412 -2.21 -0.73 39.41
CA SER A 412 -3.36 -0.68 38.49
C SER A 412 -3.61 -2.04 37.82
N GLY A 413 -4.86 -2.34 37.46
CA GLY A 413 -5.19 -3.55 36.69
C GLY A 413 -4.32 -3.66 35.43
N LYS A 414 -3.72 -4.84 35.21
CA LYS A 414 -2.74 -5.08 34.13
C LYS A 414 -3.22 -4.64 32.74
N ASP A 415 -4.53 -4.78 32.46
CA ASP A 415 -5.13 -4.44 31.17
C ASP A 415 -5.28 -2.92 30.96
N ASP A 416 -5.71 -2.17 31.99
CA ASP A 416 -5.84 -0.71 31.90
C ASP A 416 -4.47 -0.06 31.71
N PHE A 417 -3.47 -0.64 32.37
CA PHE A 417 -2.09 -0.28 32.21
C PHE A 417 -1.57 -0.52 30.78
N LEU A 418 -1.76 -1.71 30.21
CA LEU A 418 -1.37 -2.02 28.83
C LEU A 418 -2.03 -1.05 27.84
N ASN A 419 -3.32 -0.77 28.02
CA ASN A 419 -4.05 0.16 27.18
C ASN A 419 -3.45 1.57 27.23
N ALA A 420 -3.11 2.07 28.42
CA ALA A 420 -2.51 3.39 28.57
C ALA A 420 -1.11 3.48 27.92
N VAL A 421 -0.26 2.47 28.13
CA VAL A 421 1.08 2.42 27.52
C VAL A 421 0.96 2.36 25.99
N GLN A 422 0.08 1.52 25.46
CA GLN A 422 -0.09 1.40 24.03
C GLN A 422 -0.72 2.65 23.42
N SER A 423 -1.69 3.29 24.07
CA SER A 423 -2.21 4.59 23.62
C SER A 423 -1.14 5.70 23.63
N ALA A 424 -0.21 5.69 24.58
CA ALA A 424 0.91 6.63 24.59
C ALA A 424 1.89 6.38 23.43
N ARG A 425 2.16 5.10 23.11
CA ARG A 425 2.98 4.72 21.94
C ARG A 425 2.29 5.08 20.63
N LEU A 426 0.98 4.81 20.52
CA LEU A 426 0.15 5.19 19.39
C LEU A 426 0.20 6.70 19.15
N LEU A 427 0.07 7.52 20.20
CA LEU A 427 0.17 8.97 20.10
C LEU A 427 1.52 9.43 19.54
N ALA A 428 2.62 8.89 20.07
CA ALA A 428 3.97 9.22 19.61
C ALA A 428 4.23 8.77 18.17
N ALA A 429 3.73 7.60 17.78
CA ALA A 429 3.87 7.09 16.42
C ALA A 429 2.97 7.87 15.43
N ALA A 430 1.74 8.19 15.81
CA ALA A 430 0.81 8.99 15.01
C ALA A 430 1.34 10.42 14.76
N GLU A 431 1.95 11.05 15.76
CA GLU A 431 2.64 12.35 15.61
C GLU A 431 3.69 12.29 14.48
N ARG A 432 4.59 11.31 14.55
CA ARG A 432 5.63 11.10 13.54
C ARG A 432 5.03 10.77 12.18
N TYR A 433 3.98 9.94 12.16
CA TYR A 433 3.27 9.53 10.96
C TYR A 433 2.70 10.73 10.22
N TYR A 434 1.96 11.61 10.90
CA TYR A 434 1.39 12.80 10.27
C TYR A 434 2.46 13.80 9.79
N ARG A 435 3.63 13.83 10.43
CA ARG A 435 4.77 14.63 9.97
C ARG A 435 5.35 14.10 8.67
N VAL A 436 5.64 12.81 8.61
CA VAL A 436 6.24 12.15 7.45
C VAL A 436 5.27 12.08 6.26
N MET A 437 3.97 11.91 6.54
CA MET A 437 2.90 11.91 5.52
C MET A 437 2.90 13.18 4.66
N TYR A 438 3.32 14.34 5.20
CA TYR A 438 3.38 15.59 4.43
C TYR A 438 4.54 15.63 3.42
N TYR A 439 5.61 14.86 3.66
CA TYR A 439 6.75 14.76 2.76
C TYR A 439 6.56 13.70 1.66
N GLY A 440 5.55 12.82 1.80
CA GLY A 440 5.21 11.76 0.85
C GLY A 440 6.20 10.58 0.87
N GLY A 441 5.87 9.52 0.13
CA GLY A 441 6.74 8.35 -0.09
C GLY A 441 6.60 7.20 0.92
N ALA A 442 7.47 6.19 0.76
CA ALA A 442 7.45 4.92 1.48
C ALA A 442 7.53 5.05 3.01
N GLN A 443 8.11 6.15 3.51
CA GLN A 443 8.39 6.31 4.94
C GLN A 443 7.13 6.33 5.81
N ALA A 444 6.02 6.89 5.32
CA ALA A 444 4.75 6.88 6.05
C ALA A 444 4.19 5.45 6.16
N TRP A 445 4.21 4.71 5.05
CA TRP A 445 3.83 3.30 5.01
C TRP A 445 4.70 2.45 5.95
N ASN A 446 6.01 2.59 5.83
CA ASN A 446 6.98 1.84 6.64
C ASN A 446 6.83 2.11 8.12
N LEU A 447 6.53 3.36 8.52
CA LEU A 447 6.27 3.69 9.92
C LEU A 447 5.01 2.99 10.44
N ARG A 448 3.95 2.90 9.62
CA ARG A 448 2.70 2.22 9.97
C ARG A 448 2.90 0.73 10.17
N ASP A 449 3.52 0.05 9.21
CA ASP A 449 3.75 -1.40 9.31
C ASP A 449 4.79 -1.76 10.37
N THR A 450 5.81 -0.91 10.57
CA THR A 450 6.75 -1.06 11.69
C THR A 450 6.04 -0.93 13.03
N TYR A 451 5.15 0.05 13.19
CA TYR A 451 4.37 0.20 14.41
C TYR A 451 3.45 -1.01 14.67
N MET A 452 2.79 -1.54 13.64
CA MET A 452 1.99 -2.77 13.77
C MET A 452 2.85 -3.94 14.26
N ALA A 453 4.05 -4.13 13.68
CA ALA A 453 4.98 -5.18 14.08
C ALA A 453 5.48 -5.00 15.51
N ASP A 454 5.84 -3.77 15.91
CA ASP A 454 6.23 -3.44 17.28
C ASP A 454 5.08 -3.73 18.26
N THR A 455 3.84 -3.46 17.87
CA THR A 455 2.66 -3.75 18.70
C THR A 455 2.47 -5.25 18.90
N VAL A 456 2.68 -6.06 17.85
CA VAL A 456 2.63 -7.54 17.96
C VAL A 456 3.69 -8.04 18.95
N GLU A 457 4.93 -7.57 18.83
CA GLU A 457 6.02 -7.92 19.74
C GLU A 457 5.68 -7.58 21.20
N HIS A 458 5.19 -6.36 21.45
CA HIS A 458 4.77 -5.94 22.78
C HIS A 458 3.61 -6.77 23.35
N LEU A 459 2.65 -7.18 22.52
CA LEU A 459 1.55 -8.05 22.95
C LEU A 459 2.06 -9.43 23.36
N LEU A 460 3.00 -10.00 22.60
CA LEU A 460 3.62 -11.29 22.92
C LEU A 460 4.45 -11.20 24.20
N ASP A 461 5.20 -10.12 24.40
CA ASP A 461 5.96 -9.89 25.63
C ASP A 461 5.06 -9.73 26.85
N PHE A 462 3.98 -8.95 26.73
CA PHE A 462 3.05 -8.67 27.82
C PHE A 462 2.29 -9.93 28.27
N HIS A 463 1.81 -10.74 27.32
CA HIS A 463 1.07 -11.97 27.62
C HIS A 463 1.99 -13.18 27.87
N GLY A 464 3.29 -13.03 27.59
CA GLY A 464 4.32 -14.01 27.87
C GLY A 464 4.49 -15.09 26.79
N PRO A 465 5.42 -16.04 27.00
CA PRO A 465 5.89 -16.96 25.98
C PRO A 465 4.84 -17.98 25.49
N ALA A 466 3.78 -18.21 26.28
CA ALA A 466 2.68 -19.09 25.89
C ALA A 466 1.63 -18.39 25.01
N ALA A 467 1.73 -17.06 24.84
CA ALA A 467 0.78 -16.30 24.04
C ALA A 467 0.86 -16.69 22.57
N LYS A 468 -0.33 -16.86 21.96
CA LYS A 468 -0.51 -17.16 20.54
C LYS A 468 -1.55 -16.20 19.97
N ILE A 469 -1.18 -15.56 18.87
CA ILE A 469 -1.90 -14.45 18.26
C ILE A 469 -2.35 -14.77 16.84
N ILE A 470 -3.58 -14.39 16.53
CA ILE A 470 -4.12 -14.39 15.17
C ILE A 470 -4.30 -12.94 14.76
N ILE A 471 -3.77 -12.58 13.60
CA ILE A 471 -3.78 -11.21 13.08
C ILE A 471 -4.65 -11.18 11.83
N TRP A 472 -5.62 -10.27 11.76
CA TRP A 472 -6.43 -10.04 10.56
C TRP A 472 -6.05 -8.69 9.96
N ALA A 473 -5.50 -8.69 8.76
CA ALA A 473 -5.12 -7.48 8.05
C ALA A 473 -5.11 -7.74 6.55
N HIS A 474 -5.15 -6.69 5.74
CA HIS A 474 -5.13 -6.82 4.29
C HIS A 474 -3.90 -7.58 3.77
N ASN A 475 -4.01 -8.24 2.61
CA ASN A 475 -2.90 -8.96 1.98
C ASN A 475 -1.65 -8.08 1.78
N SER A 476 -1.83 -6.76 1.59
CA SER A 476 -0.71 -5.79 1.48
C SER A 476 0.10 -5.66 2.77
N HIS A 477 -0.52 -5.91 3.93
CA HIS A 477 0.16 -5.90 5.23
C HIS A 477 0.70 -7.28 5.58
N ILE A 478 -0.03 -8.35 5.28
CA ILE A 478 0.36 -9.69 5.74
C ILE A 478 1.29 -10.45 4.80
N GLY A 479 1.30 -10.14 3.50
CA GLY A 479 2.20 -10.79 2.54
C GLY A 479 3.64 -10.32 2.74
N ASP A 480 4.64 -11.15 2.46
CA ASP A 480 6.05 -10.77 2.56
C ASP A 480 6.44 -9.81 1.42
N ALA A 481 6.51 -8.51 1.73
CA ALA A 481 6.71 -7.43 0.75
C ALA A 481 8.04 -7.51 0.00
N ARG A 482 9.05 -8.23 0.52
CA ARG A 482 10.33 -8.49 -0.19
C ARG A 482 10.13 -9.12 -1.57
N TYR A 483 8.98 -9.76 -1.78
CA TYR A 483 8.63 -10.46 -3.00
C TYR A 483 7.47 -9.80 -3.75
N THR A 484 7.26 -8.51 -3.56
CA THR A 484 6.27 -7.70 -4.27
C THR A 484 6.88 -6.37 -4.74
N ASP A 485 6.13 -5.64 -5.58
CA ASP A 485 6.47 -4.26 -5.98
C ASP A 485 6.63 -3.31 -4.79
N MET A 486 6.07 -3.64 -3.61
CA MET A 486 6.22 -2.83 -2.41
C MET A 486 7.71 -2.66 -2.07
N ALA A 487 8.46 -3.75 -1.91
CA ALA A 487 9.89 -3.63 -1.62
C ALA A 487 10.71 -3.22 -2.85
N THR A 488 10.44 -3.83 -4.01
CA THR A 488 11.32 -3.69 -5.19
C THR A 488 11.17 -2.34 -5.90
N ALA A 489 9.95 -1.77 -5.92
CA ALA A 489 9.65 -0.55 -6.66
C ALA A 489 9.30 0.64 -5.75
N ARG A 490 8.84 0.40 -4.52
CA ARG A 490 8.31 1.46 -3.64
C ARG A 490 9.09 1.68 -2.35
N ASP A 491 10.09 0.84 -2.04
CA ASP A 491 10.81 0.85 -0.76
C ASP A 491 9.86 0.68 0.46
N GLU A 492 8.75 -0.02 0.26
CA GLU A 492 7.69 -0.27 1.24
C GLU A 492 7.90 -1.62 1.94
N LEU A 493 7.67 -1.64 3.26
CA LEU A 493 7.72 -2.82 4.13
C LEU A 493 6.31 -3.36 4.37
N SER A 494 6.20 -4.61 4.83
CA SER A 494 4.93 -5.16 5.31
C SER A 494 5.04 -5.76 6.71
N LEU A 495 3.93 -5.77 7.46
CA LEU A 495 3.82 -6.47 8.74
C LEU A 495 4.23 -7.94 8.63
N GLY A 496 3.82 -8.65 7.58
CA GLY A 496 4.18 -10.04 7.33
C GLY A 496 5.69 -10.25 7.15
N GLN A 497 6.34 -9.38 6.36
CA GLN A 497 7.79 -9.39 6.23
C GLN A 497 8.47 -9.17 7.59
N LEU A 498 8.05 -8.16 8.34
CA LEU A 498 8.63 -7.83 9.63
C LEU A 498 8.43 -8.95 10.66
N CYS A 499 7.26 -9.58 10.69
CA CYS A 499 6.99 -10.75 11.53
C CYS A 499 7.91 -11.92 11.16
N ARG A 500 8.11 -12.24 9.88
CA ARG A 500 9.08 -13.26 9.48
C ARG A 500 10.51 -12.90 9.89
N GLN A 501 10.94 -11.66 9.68
CA GLN A 501 12.29 -11.22 10.06
C GLN A 501 12.55 -11.30 11.57
N ARG A 502 11.52 -11.06 12.40
CA ARG A 502 11.62 -11.09 13.86
C ARG A 502 11.33 -12.48 14.46
N PHE A 503 10.50 -13.29 13.80
CA PHE A 503 9.85 -14.48 14.36
C PHE A 503 9.68 -15.66 13.35
N ASP A 504 10.61 -15.81 12.39
CA ASP A 504 10.54 -16.70 11.21
C ASP A 504 9.96 -18.10 11.48
N GLU A 505 10.39 -18.79 12.54
CA GLU A 505 9.98 -20.18 12.82
C GLU A 505 8.59 -20.33 13.46
N ILE A 506 8.00 -19.23 13.96
CA ILE A 506 6.73 -19.25 14.68
C ILE A 506 5.65 -18.42 13.97
N THR A 507 5.89 -18.05 12.71
CA THR A 507 5.01 -17.19 11.91
C THR A 507 4.45 -17.96 10.71
N SER A 508 3.13 -17.90 10.51
CA SER A 508 2.47 -18.37 9.28
C SER A 508 1.70 -17.23 8.62
N LEU A 509 1.91 -17.04 7.31
CA LEU A 509 1.24 -16.04 6.47
C LEU A 509 0.24 -16.73 5.55
N ILE A 510 -1.05 -16.43 5.69
CA ILE A 510 -2.12 -17.07 4.93
C ILE A 510 -2.90 -16.00 4.15
N GLY A 511 -2.71 -15.94 2.84
CA GLY A 511 -3.42 -15.01 1.96
C GLY A 511 -4.79 -15.53 1.52
N LEU A 512 -5.70 -14.62 1.21
CA LEU A 512 -7.03 -14.94 0.65
C LEU A 512 -7.19 -14.20 -0.68
N GLY A 513 -7.77 -14.85 -1.69
CA GLY A 513 -7.98 -14.26 -3.02
C GLY A 513 -9.29 -14.68 -3.68
N THR A 514 -9.67 -13.91 -4.71
CA THR A 514 -10.88 -14.17 -5.49
C THR A 514 -10.77 -13.74 -6.95
N HIS A 515 -11.49 -14.43 -7.84
CA HIS A 515 -11.52 -14.13 -9.27
C HIS A 515 -12.50 -13.01 -9.60
N CYS A 516 -13.75 -13.10 -9.13
CA CYS A 516 -14.80 -12.11 -9.39
C CYS A 516 -15.85 -12.09 -8.26
N GLY A 517 -16.86 -11.24 -8.39
CA GLY A 517 -17.97 -11.16 -7.45
C GLY A 517 -18.33 -9.74 -7.03
N GLU A 518 -18.89 -9.59 -5.84
CA GLU A 518 -19.29 -8.29 -5.28
C GLU A 518 -18.39 -7.88 -4.11
N VAL A 519 -18.22 -6.57 -3.92
CA VAL A 519 -17.45 -5.97 -2.81
C VAL A 519 -18.15 -4.71 -2.29
N ILE A 520 -18.10 -4.43 -0.99
CA ILE A 520 -18.39 -3.09 -0.46
C ILE A 520 -17.14 -2.23 -0.54
N ALA A 521 -17.21 -1.08 -1.21
CA ALA A 521 -16.12 -0.11 -1.26
C ALA A 521 -16.63 1.30 -1.61
N ALA A 522 -15.86 2.34 -1.31
CA ALA A 522 -16.15 3.70 -1.78
C ALA A 522 -15.44 3.98 -3.13
N ASP A 523 -15.89 5.02 -3.86
CA ASP A 523 -15.10 5.57 -4.98
C ASP A 523 -13.97 6.46 -4.48
N ASP A 524 -14.14 7.14 -3.35
CA ASP A 524 -13.18 8.08 -2.78
C ASP A 524 -13.10 7.95 -1.25
N TRP A 525 -12.02 8.46 -0.67
CA TRP A 525 -11.89 8.64 0.77
C TRP A 525 -13.04 9.49 1.32
N ASP A 526 -13.61 9.08 2.45
CA ASP A 526 -14.85 9.64 3.03
C ASP A 526 -16.09 9.56 2.13
N GLY A 527 -15.96 8.93 0.97
CA GLY A 527 -17.04 8.67 0.04
C GLY A 527 -18.09 7.73 0.62
N ARG A 528 -19.25 7.72 -0.02
CA ARG A 528 -20.29 6.75 0.30
C ARG A 528 -19.80 5.36 -0.08
N ALA A 529 -19.98 4.40 0.83
CA ALA A 529 -19.73 3.00 0.51
C ALA A 529 -20.84 2.44 -0.37
N GLU A 530 -20.47 1.66 -1.36
CA GLU A 530 -21.37 1.08 -2.34
C GLU A 530 -21.05 -0.38 -2.54
N LYS A 531 -22.08 -1.16 -2.84
CA LYS A 531 -21.90 -2.51 -3.37
C LYS A 531 -21.47 -2.37 -4.83
N LYS A 532 -20.29 -2.88 -5.15
CA LYS A 532 -19.69 -2.81 -6.48
C LYS A 532 -19.43 -4.20 -7.03
N GLN A 533 -19.60 -4.34 -8.34
CA GLN A 533 -19.18 -5.52 -9.07
C GLN A 533 -17.67 -5.45 -9.31
N MET A 534 -16.95 -6.50 -8.91
CA MET A 534 -15.54 -6.68 -9.21
C MET A 534 -15.36 -7.21 -10.62
N ASN A 535 -14.36 -6.71 -11.34
CA ASN A 535 -14.04 -7.29 -12.65
C ASN A 535 -13.51 -8.72 -12.48
N PRO A 536 -13.65 -9.57 -13.51
CA PRO A 536 -12.90 -10.83 -13.57
C PRO A 536 -11.38 -10.59 -13.45
N SER A 537 -10.66 -11.55 -12.87
CA SER A 537 -9.21 -11.43 -12.74
C SER A 537 -8.49 -11.29 -14.08
N LEU A 538 -7.34 -10.62 -14.07
CA LEU A 538 -6.57 -10.36 -15.29
C LEU A 538 -5.84 -11.62 -15.78
N PRO A 539 -5.68 -11.83 -17.09
CA PRO A 539 -5.02 -13.02 -17.62
C PRO A 539 -3.61 -13.30 -17.06
N GLN A 540 -2.81 -12.26 -16.79
CA GLN A 540 -1.45 -12.41 -16.26
C GLN A 540 -1.39 -12.51 -14.72
N SER A 541 -2.52 -12.71 -14.04
CA SER A 541 -2.59 -12.64 -12.59
C SER A 541 -2.56 -14.02 -11.92
N CYS A 542 -2.14 -14.08 -10.66
CA CYS A 542 -2.19 -15.33 -9.90
C CYS A 542 -3.64 -15.81 -9.70
N GLU A 543 -4.59 -14.88 -9.58
CA GLU A 543 -6.03 -15.19 -9.53
C GLU A 543 -6.51 -15.87 -10.82
N ARG A 544 -5.93 -15.55 -11.99
CA ARG A 544 -6.27 -16.27 -13.23
C ARG A 544 -5.81 -17.72 -13.17
N LEU A 545 -4.61 -17.99 -12.66
CA LEU A 545 -4.13 -19.37 -12.50
C LEU A 545 -5.02 -20.17 -11.54
N CYS A 546 -5.45 -19.56 -10.44
CA CYS A 546 -6.39 -20.18 -9.49
C CYS A 546 -7.76 -20.44 -10.11
N HIS A 547 -8.30 -19.50 -10.90
CA HIS A 547 -9.56 -19.67 -11.62
C HIS A 547 -9.47 -20.81 -12.65
N GLU A 548 -8.36 -20.88 -13.41
CA GLU A 548 -8.13 -21.92 -14.42
C GLU A 548 -7.91 -23.32 -13.82
N ALA A 549 -7.61 -23.42 -12.53
CA ALA A 549 -7.61 -24.70 -11.82
C ALA A 549 -9.01 -25.35 -11.75
N ALA A 550 -10.06 -24.60 -12.12
CA ALA A 550 -11.45 -25.04 -12.26
C ALA A 550 -12.06 -25.63 -10.98
N LYS A 551 -11.61 -25.11 -9.83
CA LYS A 551 -12.11 -25.47 -8.50
C LYS A 551 -12.69 -24.23 -7.83
N PRO A 552 -13.96 -24.27 -7.37
CA PRO A 552 -14.64 -23.07 -6.91
C PRO A 552 -14.05 -22.52 -5.61
N ARG A 553 -13.58 -23.40 -4.72
CA ARG A 553 -13.09 -23.05 -3.38
C ARG A 553 -12.04 -24.06 -2.92
N PHE A 554 -10.85 -23.59 -2.57
CA PHE A 554 -9.77 -24.48 -2.12
C PHE A 554 -8.72 -23.78 -1.25
N LEU A 555 -7.97 -24.59 -0.51
CA LEU A 555 -6.72 -24.21 0.15
C LEU A 555 -5.53 -24.71 -0.67
N LEU A 556 -4.51 -23.86 -0.83
CA LEU A 556 -3.17 -24.25 -1.27
C LEU A 556 -2.20 -24.12 -0.12
N ASP A 557 -1.52 -25.22 0.22
CA ASP A 557 -0.33 -25.19 1.08
C ASP A 557 0.91 -25.02 0.22
N LEU A 558 1.48 -23.81 0.24
CA LEU A 558 2.58 -23.41 -0.64
C LEU A 558 3.94 -23.94 -0.15
N ARG A 559 3.96 -24.61 1.00
CA ARG A 559 5.14 -25.24 1.60
C ARG A 559 5.20 -26.75 1.35
N ALA A 560 4.07 -27.37 1.02
CA ALA A 560 3.93 -28.82 0.97
C ALA A 560 4.52 -29.46 -0.31
N ASP A 561 4.57 -28.71 -1.40
CA ASP A 561 4.99 -29.20 -2.72
C ASP A 561 6.01 -28.24 -3.35
N GLU A 562 7.24 -28.73 -3.56
CA GLU A 562 8.35 -27.95 -4.13
C GLU A 562 8.13 -27.61 -5.61
N GLU A 563 7.46 -28.47 -6.37
CA GLU A 563 7.14 -28.23 -7.78
C GLU A 563 6.06 -27.15 -7.90
N LEU A 564 5.02 -27.23 -7.08
CA LEU A 564 4.01 -26.17 -6.97
C LEU A 564 4.67 -24.85 -6.54
N HIS A 565 5.49 -24.88 -5.49
CA HIS A 565 6.21 -23.71 -5.00
C HIS A 565 7.00 -23.05 -6.13
N ALA A 566 7.85 -23.82 -6.83
CA ALA A 566 8.67 -23.33 -7.93
C ALA A 566 7.84 -22.77 -9.08
N SER A 567 6.70 -23.40 -9.40
CA SER A 567 5.80 -22.93 -10.47
C SER A 567 5.10 -21.60 -10.17
N LEU A 568 5.08 -21.19 -8.90
CA LEU A 568 4.44 -19.96 -8.39
C LEU A 568 5.44 -18.93 -7.84
N VAL A 569 6.74 -19.16 -8.03
CA VAL A 569 7.81 -18.20 -7.71
C VAL A 569 7.82 -17.01 -8.68
N GLU A 570 7.45 -17.23 -9.95
CA GLU A 570 7.43 -16.18 -10.97
C GLU A 570 6.53 -15.01 -10.54
N GLN A 571 7.01 -13.79 -10.76
CA GLN A 571 6.26 -12.57 -10.46
C GLN A 571 5.06 -12.44 -11.40
N ARG A 572 3.87 -12.35 -10.83
CA ARG A 572 2.59 -12.19 -11.54
C ARG A 572 1.76 -11.10 -10.89
N LEU A 573 0.78 -10.58 -11.64
CA LEU A 573 -0.15 -9.62 -11.07
C LEU A 573 -0.95 -10.28 -9.93
N GLN A 574 -1.15 -9.55 -8.84
CA GLN A 574 -2.06 -9.94 -7.77
C GLN A 574 -2.92 -8.74 -7.38
N ARG A 575 -4.19 -9.00 -7.06
CA ARG A 575 -5.23 -8.03 -6.73
C ARG A 575 -5.21 -7.65 -5.25
N PHE A 576 -5.34 -6.36 -4.99
CA PHE A 576 -5.37 -5.72 -3.67
C PHE A 576 -6.42 -4.61 -3.70
N ILE A 577 -7.61 -4.86 -3.12
CA ILE A 577 -8.72 -3.90 -3.06
C ILE A 577 -8.93 -3.45 -1.61
N GLY A 578 -8.45 -2.26 -1.26
CA GLY A 578 -8.71 -1.71 0.06
C GLY A 578 -10.14 -1.17 0.21
N VAL A 579 -10.23 -0.02 0.88
CA VAL A 579 -11.49 0.63 1.24
C VAL A 579 -12.10 1.40 0.07
N ILE A 580 -11.28 1.66 -0.95
CA ILE A 580 -11.63 2.28 -2.22
C ILE A 580 -11.53 1.24 -3.32
N TYR A 581 -12.52 1.22 -4.21
CA TYR A 581 -12.48 0.36 -5.39
C TYR A 581 -13.08 1.07 -6.59
N ARG A 582 -12.32 1.13 -7.68
CA ARG A 582 -12.74 1.74 -8.95
C ARG A 582 -12.57 0.72 -10.07
N PRO A 583 -13.64 0.00 -10.47
CA PRO A 583 -13.53 -1.08 -11.47
C PRO A 583 -12.90 -0.62 -12.79
N LYS A 584 -13.14 0.63 -13.20
CA LYS A 584 -12.61 1.19 -14.46
C LYS A 584 -11.08 1.34 -14.48
N THR A 585 -10.44 1.47 -13.32
CA THR A 585 -8.99 1.68 -13.19
C THR A 585 -8.29 0.54 -12.46
N GLU A 586 -8.98 -0.57 -12.18
CA GLU A 586 -8.52 -1.67 -11.30
C GLU A 586 -7.09 -2.14 -11.62
N ARG A 587 -6.74 -2.34 -12.90
CA ARG A 587 -5.38 -2.76 -13.29
C ARG A 587 -4.29 -1.84 -12.74
N LEU A 588 -4.55 -0.54 -12.68
CA LEU A 588 -3.58 0.49 -12.30
C LEU A 588 -3.56 0.73 -10.80
N SER A 589 -4.73 0.73 -10.15
CA SER A 589 -4.90 1.10 -8.75
C SER A 589 -4.92 -0.08 -7.78
N HIS A 590 -5.27 -1.28 -8.25
CA HIS A 590 -5.59 -2.43 -7.39
C HIS A 590 -4.84 -3.71 -7.77
N TYR A 591 -3.80 -3.60 -8.59
CA TYR A 591 -2.89 -4.71 -8.90
C TYR A 591 -1.43 -4.30 -8.71
N MET A 592 -0.63 -5.22 -8.21
CA MET A 592 0.84 -5.11 -8.20
C MET A 592 1.47 -6.44 -8.60
N SER A 593 2.74 -6.39 -9.04
CA SER A 593 3.53 -7.58 -9.31
C SER A 593 3.93 -8.25 -7.99
N THR A 594 3.70 -9.55 -7.90
CA THR A 594 4.02 -10.33 -6.70
C THR A 594 4.43 -11.77 -7.01
N SER A 595 5.21 -12.39 -6.11
CA SER A 595 5.49 -13.83 -6.13
C SER A 595 4.60 -14.53 -5.11
N LEU A 596 3.61 -15.30 -5.56
CA LEU A 596 2.60 -15.88 -4.67
C LEU A 596 3.20 -16.84 -3.64
N SER A 597 4.03 -17.80 -4.07
CA SER A 597 4.60 -18.83 -3.18
C SER A 597 5.69 -18.32 -2.24
N ARG A 598 6.23 -17.13 -2.49
CA ARG A 598 7.23 -16.51 -1.60
C ARG A 598 6.57 -15.58 -0.57
N GLN A 599 5.47 -14.94 -0.93
CA GLN A 599 4.72 -14.08 -0.01
C GLN A 599 4.05 -14.84 1.13
N TYR A 600 3.46 -16.00 0.83
CA TYR A 600 2.56 -16.72 1.73
C TYR A 600 3.01 -18.16 1.97
N ASP A 601 2.68 -18.67 3.14
CA ASP A 601 2.79 -20.10 3.48
C ASP A 601 1.58 -20.89 2.95
N ALA A 602 0.42 -20.23 2.86
CA ALA A 602 -0.77 -20.79 2.26
C ALA A 602 -1.65 -19.73 1.59
N PHE A 603 -2.49 -20.17 0.66
CA PHE A 603 -3.43 -19.31 -0.04
C PHE A 603 -4.81 -19.94 -0.12
N ILE A 604 -5.83 -19.21 0.34
CA ILE A 604 -7.23 -19.63 0.29
C ILE A 604 -7.89 -18.94 -0.90
N TRP A 605 -8.63 -19.73 -1.68
CA TRP A 605 -9.24 -19.28 -2.91
C TRP A 605 -10.76 -19.39 -2.89
N PHE A 606 -11.42 -18.36 -3.44
CA PHE A 606 -12.83 -18.35 -3.77
C PHE A 606 -13.00 -17.86 -5.21
N ASP A 607 -13.61 -18.64 -6.08
CA ASP A 607 -13.75 -18.23 -7.49
C ASP A 607 -14.77 -17.09 -7.66
N GLU A 608 -15.82 -17.10 -6.84
CA GLU A 608 -16.82 -16.04 -6.78
C GLU A 608 -17.12 -15.69 -5.31
N THR A 609 -17.25 -14.40 -5.03
CA THR A 609 -17.47 -13.87 -3.67
C THR A 609 -18.59 -12.82 -3.61
N HIS A 610 -19.12 -12.56 -2.43
CA HIS A 610 -20.19 -11.59 -2.20
C HIS A 610 -19.73 -10.41 -1.36
N ALA A 611 -20.41 -9.27 -1.54
CA ALA A 611 -20.20 -8.09 -0.73
C ALA A 611 -20.64 -8.36 0.72
N LEU A 612 -19.84 -7.91 1.68
CA LEU A 612 -20.20 -7.96 3.09
C LEU A 612 -21.47 -7.15 3.40
N SER A 613 -22.00 -7.32 4.61
CA SER A 613 -23.28 -6.73 5.01
C SER A 613 -23.09 -5.62 6.08
N PRO A 614 -23.00 -4.33 5.71
CA PRO A 614 -22.84 -3.24 6.69
C PRO A 614 -24.02 -3.17 7.68
N LEU A 615 -23.75 -2.91 8.96
CA LEU A 615 -24.77 -2.77 10.01
C LEU A 615 -25.55 -1.46 9.92
N ASP A 616 -24.88 -0.40 9.48
CA ASP A 616 -25.48 0.91 9.22
C ASP A 616 -25.69 1.09 7.72
N ALA A 617 -26.76 1.78 7.31
CA ALA A 617 -26.95 2.13 5.90
C ALA A 617 -25.71 2.90 5.40
N PRO A 618 -25.22 2.67 4.17
CA PRO A 618 -24.05 3.37 3.66
C PRO A 618 -24.33 4.87 3.55
N GLN A 619 -23.88 5.63 4.55
CA GLN A 619 -24.03 7.07 4.65
C GLN A 619 -22.65 7.72 4.49
N SER A 620 -22.57 8.83 3.77
CA SER A 620 -21.36 9.66 3.71
C SER A 620 -21.06 10.27 5.08
N SER A 621 -19.79 10.20 5.52
CA SER A 621 -19.31 10.99 6.66
C SER A 621 -19.01 12.41 6.17
N LYS A 622 -19.93 13.35 6.37
CA LYS A 622 -19.53 14.76 6.34
C LYS A 622 -18.80 15.08 7.64
N GLY A 623 -17.48 15.22 7.57
CA GLY A 623 -16.71 15.96 8.57
C GLY A 623 -16.09 15.16 9.70
N ASP A 624 -15.51 13.99 9.42
CA ASP A 624 -14.54 13.39 10.35
C ASP A 624 -13.13 13.66 9.82
N PRO A 625 -12.34 14.52 10.44
CA PRO A 625 -11.14 15.09 9.82
C PRO A 625 -9.90 14.18 9.85
N GLU A 626 -9.92 13.08 10.58
CA GLU A 626 -8.76 12.19 10.75
C GLU A 626 -8.85 10.89 9.90
N THR A 627 -9.71 10.86 8.88
CA THR A 627 -10.07 9.67 8.07
C THR A 627 -9.11 9.35 6.92
N PHE A 628 -8.10 10.18 6.69
CA PHE A 628 -7.14 10.01 5.61
C PHE A 628 -5.88 9.29 6.08
N PRO A 629 -5.63 8.12 5.51
CA PRO A 629 -4.30 7.85 5.00
C PRO A 629 -4.33 6.97 3.74
N PHE A 630 -3.42 7.28 2.83
CA PHE A 630 -3.22 6.56 1.59
C PHE A 630 -2.74 5.12 1.84
N GLY A 631 -3.41 4.18 1.18
CA GLY A 631 -3.07 2.75 1.10
C GLY A 631 -4.10 2.03 0.24
N PHE A 632 -3.68 1.67 -0.99
CA PHE A 632 -4.36 0.99 -2.11
C PHE A 632 -5.90 0.85 -2.14
#